data_AF-A0A930ZB66-F1
#
_entry.id   AF-A0A930ZB66-F1
#
_cell.length_a   1.000
_cell.length_b   1.000
_cell.length_c   1.000
_cell.angle_alpha   90.00
_cell.angle_beta   90.00
_cell.angle_gamma   90.00
#
_symmetry.space_group_name_H-M   'P 1'
#
loop_
_entity.id
_entity.type
_entity.pdbx_description
1 polymer ?
#
loop_
_entity_poly.entity_id
_entity_poly.type
_entity_poly.pdbx_seq_one_letter_code
_entity_poly.pdbx_strand_id
1 'polypeptide(L)'
;MDMKSNDRHDDPAASASAGPAIKSVLFWIEPRKMTLFKAIIESYDNLATLRTEDPIHHRLRLYYGIESEADVMDLLDRIAAEFLLRRLE
;
A
#
# COMPACT_ATOMS: atom_id res chain seq x y z
N MET A 1 22.93 27.82 46.96
CA MET A 1 23.45 26.51 47.38
C MET A 1 22.24 25.78 47.94
N ASP A 2 21.57 24.84 47.28
CA ASP A 2 21.84 24.02 46.09
C ASP A 2 20.46 23.56 45.55
N MET A 3 20.15 23.79 44.27
CA MET A 3 20.13 22.79 43.18
C MET A 3 19.30 21.50 43.41
N LYS A 4 18.24 21.36 42.57
CA LYS A 4 17.69 20.12 41.96
C LYS A 4 17.06 19.09 42.94
N SER A 5 15.90 18.53 42.67
CA SER A 5 15.69 17.67 41.49
C SER A 5 14.24 17.64 41.02
N ASN A 6 14.13 17.78 39.72
CA ASN A 6 12.94 17.73 38.90
C ASN A 6 12.65 16.24 38.63
N ASP A 7 11.70 15.65 39.35
CA ASP A 7 11.24 14.28 39.12
C ASP A 7 10.46 14.25 37.80
N ARG A 8 11.20 14.06 36.71
CA ARG A 8 10.63 13.74 35.39
C ARG A 8 10.11 12.32 35.52
N HIS A 9 8.80 12.19 35.73
CA HIS A 9 8.12 10.93 35.47
C HIS A 9 8.36 10.61 34.00
N ASP A 10 9.19 9.61 33.80
CA ASP A 10 9.50 8.94 32.55
C ASP A 10 8.16 8.46 31.98
N ASP A 11 7.65 9.17 30.98
CA ASP A 11 6.61 8.67 30.09
C ASP A 11 7.14 7.34 29.52
N PRO A 12 6.53 6.18 29.81
CA PRO A 12 6.93 4.96 29.13
C PRO A 12 6.58 5.18 27.67
N ALA A 13 7.63 5.37 26.86
CA ALA A 13 7.56 5.49 25.41
C ALA A 13 6.50 4.51 24.92
N ALA A 14 5.39 5.07 24.43
CA ALA A 14 4.30 4.32 23.87
C ALA A 14 4.94 3.32 22.92
N SER A 15 4.90 2.04 23.31
CA SER A 15 5.31 0.94 22.44
C SER A 15 4.45 1.14 21.21
N ALA A 16 5.06 1.64 20.13
CA ALA A 16 4.42 1.70 18.84
C ALA A 16 3.98 0.27 18.60
N SER A 17 2.68 0.02 18.75
CA SER A 17 2.07 -1.22 18.32
C SER A 17 2.53 -1.36 16.89
N ALA A 18 3.42 -2.32 16.63
CA ALA A 18 3.87 -2.62 15.29
C ALA A 18 2.62 -3.06 14.55
N GLY A 19 1.96 -2.09 13.91
CA GLY A 19 0.80 -2.35 13.08
C GLY A 19 1.18 -3.37 12.01
N PRO A 20 0.18 -4.03 11.40
CA PRO A 20 0.46 -4.95 10.31
C PRO A 20 1.37 -4.26 9.28
N ALA A 21 2.45 -4.93 8.88
CA ALA A 21 3.40 -4.38 7.93
C ALA A 21 2.71 -4.26 6.56
N ILE A 22 2.39 -3.04 6.14
CA ILE A 22 1.76 -2.75 4.85
C ILE A 22 2.85 -2.52 3.80
N LYS A 23 2.72 -3.20 2.66
CA LYS A 23 3.50 -2.97 1.45
C LYS A 23 2.65 -2.23 0.42
N SER A 24 3.31 -1.63 -0.58
CA SER A 24 2.63 -1.06 -1.73
C SER A 24 3.42 -1.24 -3.00
N VAL A 25 2.73 -1.22 -4.14
CA VAL A 25 3.33 -1.17 -5.48
C VAL A 25 2.69 -0.04 -6.26
N LEU A 26 3.51 0.74 -6.97
CA LEU A 26 3.06 1.80 -7.85
C LEU A 26 3.16 1.34 -9.29
N PHE A 27 2.12 1.56 -10.08
CA PHE A 27 2.14 1.22 -11.50
C PHE A 27 1.39 2.23 -12.35
N TRP A 28 1.85 2.34 -13.59
CA TRP A 28 1.10 2.93 -14.68
C TRP A 28 0.19 1.87 -15.31
N ILE A 29 -1.00 2.29 -15.75
CA ILE A 29 -1.96 1.45 -16.46
C ILE A 29 -2.45 2.14 -17.73
N GLU A 30 -2.74 1.35 -18.77
CA GLU A 30 -3.38 1.87 -19.98
C GLU A 30 -4.73 2.53 -19.63
N PRO A 31 -4.99 3.80 -20.02
CA PRO A 31 -6.13 4.56 -19.53
C PRO A 31 -7.48 3.90 -19.82
N ARG A 32 -7.60 3.27 -20.99
CA ARG A 32 -8.81 2.58 -21.43
C ARG A 32 -9.14 1.34 -20.59
N LYS A 33 -8.16 0.81 -19.87
CA LYS A 33 -8.29 -0.40 -19.04
C LYS A 33 -8.45 -0.09 -17.55
N MET A 34 -8.27 1.18 -17.14
CA MET A 34 -8.28 1.58 -15.73
C MET A 34 -9.57 1.23 -14.99
N THR A 35 -10.74 1.50 -15.58
CA THR A 35 -12.03 1.19 -14.93
C THR A 35 -12.22 -0.30 -14.71
N LEU A 36 -11.91 -1.11 -15.72
CA LEU A 36 -12.03 -2.58 -15.62
C LEU A 36 -11.04 -3.13 -14.58
N PHE A 37 -9.81 -2.64 -14.58
CA PHE A 37 -8.80 -3.04 -13.60
C PHE A 37 -9.27 -2.78 -12.17
N LYS A 38 -9.79 -1.58 -11.90
CA LYS A 38 -10.34 -1.22 -10.59
C LYS A 38 -11.44 -2.18 -10.15
N ALA A 39 -12.39 -2.46 -11.04
CA ALA A 39 -13.48 -3.40 -10.75
C ALA A 39 -12.98 -4.82 -10.45
N ILE A 40 -11.95 -5.30 -11.15
CA ILE A 40 -11.33 -6.60 -10.87
C ILE A 40 -10.71 -6.60 -9.48
N ILE A 41 -9.85 -5.62 -9.17
CA ILE A 41 -9.19 -5.56 -7.85
C ILE A 41 -10.21 -5.42 -6.72
N GLU A 42 -11.23 -4.56 -6.88
CA GLU A 42 -12.31 -4.37 -5.90
C GLU A 42 -13.19 -5.63 -5.70
N SER A 43 -13.17 -6.58 -6.65
CA SER A 43 -13.87 -7.86 -6.51
C SER A 43 -13.11 -8.90 -5.66
N TYR A 44 -11.81 -8.72 -5.45
CA TYR A 44 -11.02 -9.56 -4.54
C TYR A 44 -11.19 -9.06 -3.11
N ASP A 45 -12.00 -9.77 -2.33
CA ASP A 45 -12.23 -9.41 -0.94
C ASP A 45 -10.93 -9.49 -0.11
N ASN A 46 -10.64 -8.43 0.64
CA ASN A 46 -9.50 -8.29 1.55
C ASN A 46 -8.08 -8.51 0.96
N LEU A 47 -7.92 -8.66 -0.36
CA LEU A 47 -6.60 -8.89 -0.95
C LEU A 47 -5.72 -7.64 -0.90
N ALA A 48 -6.28 -6.49 -1.29
CA ALA A 48 -5.55 -5.24 -1.39
C ALA A 48 -6.50 -4.03 -1.43
N THR A 49 -5.97 -2.84 -1.11
CA THR A 49 -6.64 -1.56 -1.29
C THR A 49 -6.02 -0.81 -2.45
N LEU A 50 -6.83 -0.45 -3.45
CA LEU A 50 -6.40 0.31 -4.62
C LEU A 50 -6.69 1.80 -4.46
N ARG A 51 -5.71 2.66 -4.77
CA ARG A 51 -5.86 4.12 -4.80
C ARG A 51 -5.40 4.68 -6.14
N THR A 52 -6.05 5.75 -6.56
CA THR A 52 -5.59 6.54 -7.71
C THR A 52 -4.60 7.57 -7.18
N GLU A 53 -3.32 7.35 -7.45
CA GLU A 53 -2.24 8.22 -6.98
C GLU A 53 -2.16 9.49 -7.84
N ASP A 54 -2.24 9.31 -9.15
CA ASP A 54 -2.20 10.40 -10.12
C ASP A 54 -3.13 10.08 -11.30
N PRO A 55 -4.32 10.69 -11.36
CA PRO A 55 -5.27 10.43 -12.43
C PRO A 55 -4.82 11.01 -13.78
N ILE A 56 -3.99 12.05 -13.81
CA ILE A 56 -3.51 12.71 -15.04
C ILE A 56 -2.50 11.80 -15.74
N HIS A 57 -1.63 11.15 -14.95
CA HIS A 57 -0.61 10.23 -15.46
C HIS A 57 -1.01 8.76 -15.34
N HIS A 58 -2.26 8.46 -15.02
CA HIS A 58 -2.81 7.10 -14.91
C HIS A 58 -2.01 6.18 -13.99
N ARG A 59 -1.62 6.72 -12.82
CA ARG A 59 -0.88 5.99 -11.81
C ARG A 59 -1.81 5.50 -10.72
N LEU A 60 -1.71 4.22 -10.42
CA LEU A 60 -2.45 3.57 -9.36
C LEU A 60 -1.46 2.98 -8.35
N ARG A 61 -1.81 3.08 -7.07
CA ARG A 61 -1.06 2.48 -5.98
C ARG A 61 -1.92 1.41 -5.32
N LEU A 62 -1.36 0.22 -5.22
CA LEU A 62 -2.01 -0.93 -4.57
C LEU A 62 -1.32 -1.18 -3.24
N TYR A 63 -2.08 -1.15 -2.15
CA TYR A 63 -1.61 -1.41 -0.78
C TYR A 63 -2.09 -2.78 -0.33
N TYR A 64 -1.23 -3.55 0.33
CA TYR A 64 -1.53 -4.92 0.78
C TYR A 64 -0.70 -5.27 2.02
N GLY A 65 -1.18 -6.24 2.81
CA GLY A 65 -0.42 -6.80 3.92
C GLY A 65 0.75 -7.66 3.41
N ILE A 66 1.82 -7.78 4.18
CA ILE A 66 3.00 -8.59 3.82
C ILE A 66 2.63 -10.06 3.58
N GLU A 67 1.62 -10.57 4.28
CA GLU A 67 1.07 -11.91 4.14
C GLU A 67 0.43 -12.16 2.76
N SER A 68 -0.08 -11.11 2.11
CA SER A 68 -0.75 -11.19 0.80
C SER A 68 0.19 -10.89 -0.37
N GLU A 69 1.47 -10.63 -0.12
CA GLU A 69 2.41 -10.18 -1.17
C GLU A 69 2.53 -11.18 -2.33
N ALA A 70 2.67 -12.47 -2.02
CA ALA A 70 2.78 -13.50 -3.05
C ALA A 70 1.53 -13.53 -3.94
N ASP A 71 0.34 -13.52 -3.33
CA ASP A 71 -0.94 -13.55 -4.05
C ASP A 71 -1.17 -12.30 -4.90
N VAL A 72 -0.80 -11.13 -4.36
CA VAL A 72 -0.88 -9.85 -5.09
C VAL A 72 0.05 -9.86 -6.29
N MET A 73 1.29 -10.32 -6.13
CA MET A 73 2.26 -10.35 -7.23
C MET A 73 1.84 -11.35 -8.31
N ASP A 74 1.38 -12.54 -7.92
CA ASP A 74 0.84 -13.54 -8.83
C ASP A 74 -0.36 -13.00 -9.62
N LEU A 75 -1.28 -12.29 -8.96
CA LEU A 75 -2.42 -11.64 -9.61
C LEU A 75 -1.94 -10.61 -10.63
N LEU A 76 -1.05 -9.71 -10.22
CA LEU A 76 -0.53 -8.65 -11.08
C LEU A 76 0.18 -9.23 -12.31
N ASP A 77 0.97 -10.28 -12.16
CA ASP A 77 1.69 -10.90 -13.28
C ASP A 77 0.76 -11.60 -14.26
N ARG A 78 -0.31 -12.24 -13.77
CA ARG A 78 -1.34 -12.87 -14.62
C ARG A 78 -2.09 -11.86 -15.48
N ILE A 79 -2.34 -10.66 -14.96
CA ILE A 79 -3.13 -9.63 -15.65
C ILE A 79 -2.27 -8.57 -16.33
N ALA A 80 -0.96 -8.49 -16.04
CA ALA A 80 -0.07 -7.44 -16.51
C ALA A 80 -0.09 -7.26 -18.03
N ALA A 81 -0.08 -8.37 -18.78
CA ALA A 81 -0.09 -8.34 -20.24
C ALA A 81 -1.39 -7.76 -20.82
N GLU A 82 -2.55 -8.08 -20.23
CA GLU A 82 -3.85 -7.60 -20.71
C GLU A 82 -4.06 -6.11 -20.40
N PHE A 83 -3.57 -5.65 -19.25
CA PHE A 83 -3.76 -4.30 -18.75
C PHE A 83 -2.60 -3.35 -19.10
N LEU A 84 -1.57 -3.86 -19.79
CA LEU A 84 -0.33 -3.15 -20.11
C LEU A 84 0.28 -2.49 -18.87
N LEU A 85 0.25 -3.19 -17.74
CA LEU A 85 0.75 -2.68 -16.48
C LEU A 85 2.25 -2.45 -16.55
N ARG A 86 2.70 -1.30 -16.06
CA ARG A 86 4.13 -0.98 -15.91
C ARG A 86 4.40 -0.60 -14.47
N ARG A 87 5.15 -1.45 -13.75
CA ARG A 87 5.60 -1.15 -12.39
C ARG A 87 6.55 0.05 -12.44
N LEU A 88 6.35 0.98 -11.51
CA LEU A 88 7.14 2.19 -11.36
C LEU A 88 8.01 2.12 -10.09
N GLU A 89 7.51 1.45 -9.05
CA GLU A 89 8.16 1.22 -7.74
C GLU A 89 7.70 -0.12 -7.16
#